data_AF-A0A3B7M1K1-F1
#
_entry.id   AF-A0A3B7M1K1-F1
#
_cell.length_a   1.000
_cell.length_b   1.000
_cell.length_c   1.000
_cell.angle_alpha   90.00
_cell.angle_beta   90.00
_cell.angle_gamma   90.00
#
_symmetry.space_group_name_H-M   'P 1'
#
loop_
_entity.id
_entity.type
_entity.pdbx_description
1 polymer ?
#
loop_
_entity_poly.entity_id
_entity_poly.type
_entity_poly.pdbx_seq_one_letter_code
_entity_poly.pdbx_strand_id
1 'polypeptide(L)'
;MYLKEHIVRVENIRTMKALDAANIDHKVIALFMSCEGIPMKPGEVSAILNSYDTLGSRKILQKKVRALLNAKHDGLEDESLPCPAAY
;
A
#
# COMPACT_ATOMS: atom_id res chain seq x y z
N MET A 1 -3.44 -6.65 15.38
CA MET A 1 -4.31 -5.55 14.90
C MET A 1 -3.80 -5.14 13.54
N TYR A 2 -4.54 -5.24 12.44
CA TYR A 2 -3.93 -4.94 11.12
C TYR A 2 -4.81 -4.23 10.11
N LEU A 3 -6.14 -4.42 10.10
CA LEU A 3 -6.94 -3.85 9.00
C LEU A 3 -7.00 -2.31 9.03
N LYS A 4 -7.16 -1.71 10.22
CA LYS A 4 -7.24 -0.25 10.36
C LYS A 4 -5.93 0.45 9.99
N GLU A 5 -4.78 -0.11 10.35
CA GLU A 5 -3.47 0.45 9.99
C GLU A 5 -3.21 0.37 8.47
N HIS A 6 -3.72 -0.67 7.80
CA HIS A 6 -3.65 -0.77 6.35
C HIS A 6 -4.62 0.18 5.63
N ILE A 7 -5.80 0.48 6.21
CA ILE A 7 -6.75 1.45 5.63
C ILE A 7 -6.10 2.83 5.52
N VAL A 8 -5.45 3.30 6.59
CA VAL A 8 -4.73 4.60 6.58
C VAL A 8 -3.66 4.62 5.49
N ARG A 9 -2.89 3.52 5.32
CA ARG A 9 -1.90 3.42 4.24
C ARG A 9 -2.51 3.46 2.83
N VAL A 10 -3.70 2.88 2.63
CA VAL A 10 -4.42 2.94 1.35
C VAL A 10 -5.00 4.33 1.09
N GLU A 11 -5.54 4.98 2.12
CA GLU A 11 -6.03 6.35 2.05
C GLU A 11 -4.92 7.31 1.65
N ASN A 12 -3.72 7.14 2.20
CA ASN A 12 -2.56 7.93 1.84
C ASN A 12 -2.20 7.83 0.35
N ILE A 13 -2.26 6.62 -0.24
CA ILE A 13 -2.05 6.43 -1.68
C ILE A 13 -3.15 7.13 -2.49
N ARG A 14 -4.41 7.09 -2.03
CA ARG A 14 -5.51 7.82 -2.68
C ARG A 14 -5.31 9.33 -2.60
N THR A 15 -4.84 9.85 -1.47
CA THR A 15 -4.51 11.26 -1.28
C THR A 15 -3.38 11.68 -2.21
N MET A 16 -2.29 10.90 -2.28
CA MET A 16 -1.21 11.14 -3.23
C MET A 16 -1.71 11.19 -4.68
N LYS A 17 -2.62 10.27 -5.06
CA LYS A 17 -3.25 10.28 -6.39
C LYS A 17 -4.11 11.50 -6.65
N ALA A 18 -4.88 11.95 -5.67
CA ALA A 18 -5.71 13.13 -5.80
C ALA A 18 -4.86 14.40 -5.98
N LEU A 19 -3.75 14.49 -5.24
CA LEU A 19 -2.80 15.60 -5.34
C LEU A 19 -2.06 15.58 -6.69
N ASP A 20 -1.61 14.41 -7.15
CA ASP A 20 -0.97 14.24 -8.46
C ASP A 20 -1.94 14.60 -9.61
N ALA A 21 -3.20 14.17 -9.53
CA ALA A 21 -4.24 14.53 -10.50
C ALA A 21 -4.58 16.04 -10.50
N ALA A 22 -4.37 16.72 -9.37
CA ALA A 22 -4.45 18.19 -9.25
C ALA A 22 -3.17 18.91 -9.72
N ASN A 23 -2.21 18.17 -10.29
CA ASN A 23 -0.94 18.68 -10.82
C ASN A 23 -0.04 19.31 -9.74
N ILE A 24 -0.12 18.82 -8.51
CA ILE A 24 0.75 19.24 -7.40
C ILE A 24 2.13 18.59 -7.55
N ASP A 25 3.19 19.39 -7.40
CA ASP A 25 4.58 18.92 -7.51
C ASP A 25 4.89 17.82 -6.50
N HIS A 26 5.61 16.78 -6.94
CA HIS A 26 5.93 15.61 -6.13
C HIS A 26 6.77 15.93 -4.89
N LYS A 27 7.49 17.06 -4.85
CA LYS A 27 8.18 17.55 -3.64
C LYS A 27 7.17 18.00 -2.58
N VAL A 28 6.08 18.63 -2.99
CA VAL A 28 5.02 19.10 -2.08
C VAL A 28 4.25 17.91 -1.54
N ILE A 29 3.94 16.93 -2.38
CA ILE A 29 3.32 15.67 -1.95
C ILE A 29 4.23 14.94 -0.95
N ALA A 30 5.54 14.86 -1.24
CA ALA A 30 6.50 14.24 -0.33
C ALA A 30 6.60 14.94 1.02
N LEU A 31 6.58 16.28 1.02
CA LEU A 31 6.54 17.07 2.25
C LEU A 31 5.26 16.82 3.04
N PHE A 32 4.10 16.81 2.37
CA PHE A 32 2.80 16.53 2.98
C PHE A 32 2.79 15.18 3.70
N MET A 33 3.22 14.12 3.02
CA MET A 33 3.31 12.78 3.61
C MET A 33 4.31 12.72 4.78
N SER A 34 5.41 13.46 4.67
CA SER A 34 6.40 13.56 5.76
C SER A 34 5.81 14.26 7.00
N CYS A 35 4.93 15.26 6.82
CA CYS A 35 4.18 15.89 7.91
C CYS A 35 3.16 14.94 8.55
N GLU A 36 2.63 13.96 7.80
CA GLU A 36 1.79 12.88 8.33
C GLU A 36 2.60 11.75 9.01
N GLY A 37 3.92 11.93 9.17
CA GLY A 37 4.80 10.97 9.82
C GLY A 37 5.30 9.85 8.90
N ILE A 38 5.20 10.03 7.58
CA ILE A 38 5.73 9.11 6.56
C ILE A 38 6.86 9.82 5.80
N PRO A 39 8.10 9.75 6.29
CA PRO A 39 9.23 10.39 5.63
C PRO A 39 9.38 9.84 4.22
N MET A 40 9.32 10.71 3.21
CA MET A 40 9.49 10.28 1.82
C MET A 40 10.21 11.32 0.98
N LYS A 41 10.85 10.85 -0.07
CA LYS A 41 11.52 11.63 -1.11
C LYS A 41 10.58 11.83 -2.30
N PRO A 42 10.76 12.91 -3.09
CA PRO A 42 9.95 13.16 -4.28
C PRO A 42 9.98 12.00 -5.29
N GLY A 43 11.13 11.34 -5.47
CA GLY A 43 11.25 10.18 -6.37
C GLY A 43 10.44 8.96 -5.90
N GLU A 44 10.21 8.82 -4.60
CA GLU A 44 9.39 7.74 -4.04
C GLU A 44 7.90 7.96 -4.33
N VAL A 45 7.45 9.22 -4.36
CA VAL A 45 6.08 9.58 -4.77
C VAL A 45 5.81 9.07 -6.20
N SER A 46 6.69 9.42 -7.14
CA SER A 46 6.56 8.97 -8.54
C SER A 46 6.58 7.44 -8.65
N ALA A 47 7.51 6.77 -7.95
CA ALA A 47 7.62 5.31 -7.97
C ALA A 47 6.37 4.62 -7.42
N ILE A 48 5.79 5.14 -6.32
CA ILE A 48 4.57 4.61 -5.70
C ILE A 48 3.37 4.78 -6.64
N LEU A 49 3.18 5.96 -7.21
CA LEU A 49 2.07 6.25 -8.12
C LEU A 49 2.14 5.37 -9.38
N ASN A 50 3.31 5.32 -10.02
CA ASN A 50 3.54 4.46 -11.19
C ASN A 50 3.31 2.99 -10.87
N SER A 51 3.80 2.50 -9.72
CA SER A 51 3.59 1.11 -9.31
C SER A 51 2.10 0.83 -9.07
N TYR A 52 1.38 1.74 -8.44
CA TYR A 52 -0.05 1.60 -8.18
C TYR A 52 -0.87 1.56 -9.48
N ASP A 53 -0.55 2.40 -10.46
CA ASP A 53 -1.19 2.38 -11.78
C ASP A 53 -0.87 1.11 -12.58
N THR A 54 0.38 0.66 -12.49
CA THR A 54 0.81 -0.58 -13.14
C THR A 54 0.11 -1.80 -12.53
N LEU A 55 -0.12 -1.80 -11.21
CA LEU A 55 -0.87 -2.84 -10.53
C LEU A 55 -2.37 -2.78 -10.86
N GLY A 56 -2.94 -1.58 -10.97
CA GLY A 56 -4.34 -1.37 -11.36
C GLY A 56 -4.65 -1.73 -12.82
N SER A 57 -3.67 -1.64 -13.71
CA SER A 57 -3.83 -1.98 -15.14
C SER A 57 -3.77 -3.48 -15.43
N ARG A 58 -3.16 -4.28 -14.54
CA ARG A 58 -3.12 -5.74 -14.69
C ARG A 58 -4.39 -6.37 -14.11
N LYS A 59 -5.33 -6.75 -14.99
CA LYS A 59 -6.46 -7.61 -14.60
C LYS A 59 -5.96 -8.96 -14.09
N ILE A 60 -5.97 -9.14 -12.77
CA ILE A 60 -5.73 -10.44 -12.16
C ILE A 60 -6.98 -11.29 -12.34
N LEU A 61 -6.81 -12.51 -12.83
CA LEU A 61 -7.89 -13.50 -12.91
C LEU A 61 -8.52 -13.70 -11.53
N GLN A 62 -9.84 -13.61 -11.42
CA GLN A 62 -10.60 -13.76 -10.17
C GLN A 62 -10.23 -15.04 -9.40
N LYS A 63 -9.98 -16.15 -10.11
CA LYS A 63 -9.51 -17.41 -9.53
C LYS A 63 -8.18 -17.26 -8.78
N LYS A 64 -7.24 -16.49 -9.31
CA LYS A 64 -5.95 -16.19 -8.65
C LYS A 64 -6.15 -15.27 -7.44
N VAL A 65 -7.03 -14.28 -7.54
CA VAL A 65 -7.38 -13.42 -6.38
C VAL A 65 -7.98 -14.25 -5.25
N ARG A 66 -8.91 -15.16 -5.56
CA ARG A 66 -9.54 -16.04 -4.56
C ARG A 66 -8.53 -17.00 -3.94
N ALA A 67 -7.64 -17.58 -4.74
CA ALA A 67 -6.56 -18.42 -4.23
C ALA A 67 -5.62 -17.65 -3.28
N LEU A 68 -5.27 -16.40 -3.60
CA LEU A 68 -4.44 -15.56 -2.73
C LEU A 68 -5.17 -15.19 -1.42
N LEU A 69 -6.47 -14.89 -1.49
CA LEU A 69 -7.27 -14.60 -0.31
C LEU A 69 -7.41 -15.83 0.60
N ASN A 70 -7.64 -17.00 0.02
CA ASN A 70 -7.71 -18.27 0.76
C ASN A 70 -6.35 -18.59 1.40
N ALA A 71 -5.26 -18.55 0.65
CA ALA A 71 -3.92 -18.81 1.20
C ALA A 71 -3.53 -17.84 2.33
N LYS A 72 -3.96 -16.57 2.25
CA LYS A 72 -3.76 -15.59 3.33
C LYS A 72 -4.60 -15.94 4.57
N HIS A 73 -5.81 -16.46 4.38
CA HIS A 73 -6.67 -16.88 5.48
C HIS A 73 -6.12 -18.15 6.14
N ASP A 74 -5.70 -19.13 5.34
CA ASP A 74 -5.14 -20.39 5.82
C ASP A 74 -3.84 -20.15 6.61
N GLY A 75 -2.96 -19.24 6.14
CA GLY A 75 -1.74 -18.87 6.86
C GLY A 75 -1.96 -18.02 8.12
N LEU A 76 -3.17 -17.52 8.37
CA LEU A 76 -3.54 -16.89 9.64
C LEU A 76 -4.00 -17.91 10.70
N GLU A 77 -4.48 -19.07 10.26
CA GLU A 77 -4.95 -20.16 11.13
C GLU A 77 -3.89 -21.27 11.31
N ASP A 78 -2.77 -21.17 10.58
CA ASP A 78 -1.65 -22.10 10.68
C ASP A 78 -0.83 -21.84 11.97
N GLU A 79 -1.25 -22.45 13.07
CA GLU A 79 -0.54 -22.43 14.37
C GLU A 79 0.82 -23.15 14.33
N SER A 80 1.20 -23.79 13.22
CA SER A 80 2.50 -24.46 13.10
C SER A 80 3.65 -23.50 12.79
N LEU A 81 3.34 -22.29 12.32
CA LEU A 81 4.35 -21.26 12.06
C LEU A 81 4.63 -20.50 13.36
N PRO A 82 5.85 -20.61 13.94
CA PRO A 82 6.18 -19.89 15.15
C PRO A 82 6.08 -18.38 14.87
N CYS A 83 5.29 -17.67 15.68
CA CYS A 83 5.33 -16.20 15.71
C CYS A 83 6.81 -15.79 15.87
N PRO A 84 7.38 -14.96 14.97
CA PRO A 84 8.75 -14.52 15.12
C PRO A 84 8.85 -13.82 16.46
N ALA A 85 9.62 -14.41 17.38
CA ALA A 85 9.83 -13.89 18.72
C ALA A 85 10.30 -12.44 18.59
N ALA A 86 9.53 -11.51 19.16
CA ALA A 86 9.95 -10.13 19.30
C ALA A 86 11.15 -10.13 20.27
N TYR A 87 12.36 -10.06 19.70
CA TYR A 87 13.57 -9.68 20.42
C TYR A 87 13.62 -8.15 20.55
#